data_AF-A0A0B6YNR2-F1
#
_entry.id   AF-A0A0B6YNR2-F1
#
_cell.length_a   1.000
_cell.length_b   1.000
_cell.length_c   1.000
_cell.angle_alpha   90.00
_cell.angle_beta   90.00
_cell.angle_gamma   90.00
#
_symmetry.space_group_name_H-M   'P 1'
#
loop_
_entity.id
_entity.type
_entity.pdbx_description
1 polymer ?
#
loop_
_entity_poly.entity_id
_entity_poly.type
_entity_poly.pdbx_seq_one_letter_code
_entity_poly.pdbx_strand_id
1 'polypeptide(L)'
;NLPSYRACSQMLSSISGYQYTRRAWRKEAFEMFMEPLFFQMDVRSIAFWRVIIDNLMTHDKTTFKDLMGRVTITQSGSLNLFSSKEQEYELRSQMMKRLAFTIFCSETDQYQRAMPEVQERLAECLRLPQVANVMSSVFLCFRVLILRMSPQHLTSLWPTIITEMVQVLLQIEQELSTETDEFKTQIQRIAALDSSWAHLGNGLNAHNNPAW
;
A
#
# COMPACT_ATOMS: atom_id res chain seq x y z
N ASN A 1 16.55 -3.39 -19.98
CA ASN A 1 16.14 -3.73 -21.36
C ASN A 1 14.65 -4.12 -21.35
N LEU A 2 13.76 -3.14 -21.52
CA LEU A 2 12.30 -3.30 -21.36
C LEU A 2 11.64 -4.18 -22.46
N PRO A 3 11.99 -4.05 -23.76
CA PRO A 3 11.41 -4.91 -24.80
C PRO A 3 11.70 -6.39 -24.59
N SER A 4 12.93 -6.75 -24.21
CA SER A 4 13.30 -8.14 -23.95
C SER A 4 12.55 -8.71 -22.74
N TYR A 5 12.42 -7.95 -21.65
CA TYR A 5 11.65 -8.38 -20.48
C TYR A 5 10.21 -8.72 -20.86
N ARG A 6 9.54 -7.82 -21.61
CA ARG A 6 8.17 -8.03 -22.06
C ARG A 6 8.01 -9.29 -22.93
N ALA A 7 8.92 -9.49 -23.89
CA ALA A 7 8.90 -10.68 -24.75
C ALA A 7 9.07 -11.96 -23.93
N CYS A 8 9.99 -11.97 -22.95
CA CYS A 8 10.18 -13.09 -22.05
C CYS A 8 8.96 -13.35 -21.17
N SER A 9 8.33 -12.32 -20.59
CA SER A 9 7.10 -12.46 -19.80
C SER A 9 5.94 -13.02 -20.64
N GLN A 10 5.79 -12.55 -21.89
CA GLN A 10 4.77 -13.07 -22.81
C GLN A 10 5.00 -14.55 -23.15
N MET A 11 6.24 -14.92 -23.47
CA MET A 11 6.60 -16.30 -23.74
C MET A 11 6.34 -17.19 -22.53
N LEU A 12 6.78 -16.75 -21.34
CA LEU A 12 6.57 -17.48 -20.08
C LEU A 12 5.09 -17.66 -19.78
N SER A 13 4.28 -16.60 -19.95
CA SER A 13 2.83 -16.66 -19.81
C SER A 13 2.22 -17.70 -20.75
N SER A 14 2.63 -17.72 -22.02
CA SER A 14 2.14 -18.68 -23.02
C SER A 14 2.47 -20.12 -22.68
N ILE A 15 3.70 -20.40 -22.19
CA ILE A 15 4.09 -21.77 -21.83
C ILE A 15 3.56 -22.21 -20.47
N SER A 16 3.29 -21.27 -19.55
CA SER A 16 2.90 -21.56 -18.17
C SER A 16 1.58 -22.33 -18.02
N GLY A 17 0.70 -22.24 -19.02
CA GLY A 17 -0.55 -23.00 -19.05
C GLY A 17 -0.37 -24.51 -19.29
N TYR A 18 0.82 -24.95 -19.74
CA TYR A 18 1.09 -26.35 -20.03
C TYR A 18 1.76 -27.03 -18.83
N GLN A 19 1.08 -27.99 -18.20
CA GLN A 19 1.56 -28.68 -16.99
C GLN A 19 2.96 -29.30 -17.14
N TYR A 20 3.26 -29.90 -18.29
CA TYR A 20 4.56 -30.54 -18.52
C TYR A 20 5.74 -29.55 -18.54
N THR A 21 5.50 -28.25 -18.76
CA THR A 21 6.54 -27.22 -18.73
C THR A 21 6.81 -26.69 -17.33
N ARG A 22 5.90 -26.92 -16.37
CA ARG A 22 5.91 -26.33 -15.03
C ARG A 22 7.24 -26.48 -14.30
N ARG A 23 7.86 -27.65 -14.41
CA ARG A 23 9.13 -27.95 -13.75
C ARG A 23 10.26 -27.01 -14.19
N ALA A 24 10.20 -26.48 -15.41
CA ALA A 24 11.24 -25.65 -16.00
C ALA A 24 11.19 -24.17 -15.59
N TRP A 25 10.10 -23.72 -14.94
CA TRP A 25 9.93 -22.29 -14.66
C TRP A 25 9.36 -21.94 -13.28
N ARG A 26 8.68 -22.88 -12.59
CA ARG A 26 7.94 -22.56 -11.36
C ARG A 26 8.83 -21.94 -10.27
N LYS A 27 10.06 -22.42 -10.15
CA LYS A 27 11.00 -21.98 -9.11
C LYS A 27 11.46 -20.56 -9.42
N GLU A 28 11.92 -20.35 -10.64
CA GLU A 28 12.45 -19.09 -11.14
C GLU A 28 11.35 -18.01 -11.15
N ALA A 29 10.11 -18.36 -11.50
CA ALA A 29 8.98 -17.45 -11.44
C ALA A 29 8.60 -17.07 -10.01
N PHE A 30 8.63 -18.03 -9.07
CA PHE A 30 8.38 -17.73 -7.66
C PHE A 30 9.49 -16.86 -7.07
N GLU A 31 10.76 -17.16 -7.37
CA GLU A 31 11.91 -16.34 -6.97
C GLU A 31 11.79 -14.91 -7.51
N MET A 32 11.46 -14.76 -8.79
CA MET A 32 11.22 -13.43 -9.38
C MET A 32 10.04 -12.72 -8.73
N PHE A 33 8.97 -13.43 -8.39
CA PHE A 33 7.84 -12.85 -7.67
C PHE A 33 8.25 -12.35 -6.27
N MET A 34 9.23 -12.97 -5.62
CA MET A 34 9.74 -12.56 -4.30
C MET A 34 10.72 -11.38 -4.36
N GLU A 35 11.28 -11.06 -5.53
CA GLU A 35 12.23 -9.94 -5.68
C GLU A 35 11.62 -8.59 -5.28
N PRO A 36 12.30 -7.72 -4.51
CA PRO A 36 11.76 -6.44 -4.03
C PRO A 36 11.23 -5.54 -5.16
N LEU A 37 11.91 -5.57 -6.31
CA LEU A 37 11.60 -4.74 -7.48
C LEU A 37 10.56 -5.38 -8.42
N PHE A 38 9.93 -6.51 -8.05
CA PHE A 38 8.99 -7.23 -8.91
C PHE A 38 7.93 -6.29 -9.53
N PHE A 39 7.30 -5.44 -8.72
CA PHE A 39 6.25 -4.54 -9.20
C PHE A 39 6.76 -3.31 -9.97
N GLN A 40 8.08 -3.12 -10.10
CA GLN A 40 8.69 -2.08 -10.95
C GLN A 40 8.78 -2.56 -12.40
N MET A 41 7.63 -2.93 -12.97
CA MET A 41 7.49 -3.37 -14.36
C MET A 41 6.44 -2.53 -15.09
N ASP A 42 6.47 -2.56 -16.42
CA ASP A 42 5.46 -1.86 -17.21
C ASP A 42 4.11 -2.60 -17.20
N VAL A 43 3.03 -1.86 -17.41
CA VAL A 43 1.65 -2.35 -17.38
C VAL A 43 1.39 -3.50 -18.35
N ARG A 44 2.10 -3.59 -19.49
CA ARG A 44 1.90 -4.72 -20.40
C ARG A 44 2.49 -6.01 -19.83
N SER A 45 3.63 -5.92 -19.15
CA SER A 45 4.26 -7.07 -18.53
C SER A 45 3.44 -7.60 -17.36
N ILE A 46 2.80 -6.72 -16.58
CA ILE A 46 1.96 -7.16 -15.44
C ILE A 46 0.77 -8.02 -15.88
N ALA A 47 0.23 -7.79 -17.08
CA ALA A 47 -0.86 -8.60 -17.62
C ALA A 47 -0.42 -10.06 -17.88
N PHE A 48 0.81 -10.26 -18.36
CA PHE A 48 1.40 -11.59 -18.51
C PHE A 48 1.68 -12.23 -17.16
N TRP A 49 2.19 -11.45 -16.19
CA TRP A 49 2.40 -11.93 -14.83
C TRP A 49 1.13 -12.33 -14.12
N ARG A 50 -0.02 -11.72 -14.43
CA ARG A 50 -1.32 -12.17 -13.91
C ARG A 50 -1.57 -13.64 -14.24
N VAL A 51 -1.32 -14.04 -15.49
CA VAL A 51 -1.48 -15.42 -15.96
C VAL A 51 -0.43 -16.34 -15.35
N ILE A 52 0.83 -15.89 -15.28
CA ILE A 52 1.93 -16.69 -14.71
C ILE A 52 1.66 -16.99 -13.23
N ILE A 53 1.26 -15.99 -12.44
CA ILE A 53 1.00 -16.16 -11.00
C ILE A 53 -0.22 -17.04 -10.76
N ASP A 54 -1.29 -16.89 -11.54
CA ASP A 54 -2.43 -17.81 -11.44
C ASP A 54 -2.01 -19.25 -11.70
N ASN A 55 -1.33 -19.51 -12.83
CA ASN A 55 -0.81 -20.84 -13.15
C ASN A 55 0.16 -21.36 -12.07
N LEU A 56 1.01 -20.49 -11.52
CA LEU A 56 1.95 -20.82 -10.46
C LEU A 56 1.23 -21.28 -9.19
N MET A 57 0.09 -20.68 -8.84
CA MET A 57 -0.59 -20.97 -7.57
C MET A 57 -1.66 -22.07 -7.70
N THR A 58 -2.39 -22.11 -8.81
CA THR A 58 -3.55 -22.99 -9.00
C THR A 58 -3.17 -24.48 -9.07
N HIS A 59 -2.01 -24.80 -9.65
CA HIS A 59 -1.58 -26.18 -9.86
C HIS A 59 -0.63 -26.71 -8.76
N ASP A 60 -0.36 -25.93 -7.72
CA ASP A 60 0.44 -26.38 -6.58
C ASP A 60 0.00 -25.70 -5.28
N LYS A 61 -0.76 -26.45 -4.46
CA LYS A 61 -1.26 -25.98 -3.17
C LYS A 61 -0.15 -25.68 -2.16
N THR A 62 1.08 -26.14 -2.39
CA THR A 62 2.21 -25.82 -1.52
C THR A 62 2.72 -24.40 -1.76
N THR A 63 2.68 -23.91 -3.01
CA THR A 63 3.22 -22.59 -3.36
C THR A 63 2.46 -21.44 -2.67
N PHE A 64 1.13 -21.54 -2.58
CA PHE A 64 0.34 -20.56 -1.83
C PHE A 64 0.62 -20.63 -0.32
N LYS A 65 0.78 -21.84 0.24
CA LYS A 65 1.16 -22.00 1.65
C LYS A 65 2.55 -21.44 1.93
N ASP A 66 3.51 -21.62 1.02
CA ASP A 66 4.85 -21.05 1.13
C ASP A 66 4.78 -19.52 1.11
N LEU A 67 3.97 -18.92 0.24
CA LEU A 67 3.70 -17.48 0.24
C LEU A 67 3.13 -17.02 1.59
N MET A 68 2.10 -17.70 2.10
CA MET A 68 1.52 -17.37 3.41
C MET A 68 2.55 -17.49 4.53
N GLY A 69 3.38 -18.54 4.52
CA GLY A 69 4.49 -18.69 5.45
C GLY A 69 5.50 -17.54 5.39
N ARG A 70 5.80 -17.00 4.19
CA ARG A 70 6.64 -15.80 4.06
C ARG A 70 5.98 -14.57 4.68
N VAL A 71 4.66 -14.38 4.49
CA VAL A 71 3.91 -13.30 5.15
C VAL A 71 4.06 -13.42 6.68
N THR A 72 3.96 -14.63 7.23
CA THR A 72 4.16 -14.90 8.67
C THR A 72 5.59 -14.65 9.14
N ILE A 73 6.60 -15.06 8.38
CA ILE A 73 8.01 -14.93 8.79
C ILE A 73 8.43 -13.46 8.91
N THR A 74 7.83 -12.55 8.13
CA THR A 74 8.02 -11.10 8.32
C THR A 74 7.50 -10.56 9.68
N GLN A 75 6.86 -11.41 10.48
CA GLN A 75 6.27 -11.07 11.78
C GLN A 75 7.08 -11.61 12.95
N SER A 76 7.62 -12.82 12.81
CA SER A 76 8.60 -13.34 13.74
C SER A 76 9.86 -12.52 13.54
N GLY A 77 10.01 -11.44 14.33
CA GLY A 77 11.19 -10.58 14.35
C GLY A 77 12.43 -11.44 14.29
N SER A 78 12.93 -11.65 13.08
CA SER A 78 14.07 -12.52 12.86
C SER A 78 15.18 -11.96 13.72
N LEU A 79 16.01 -12.82 14.29
CA LEU A 79 17.20 -12.45 15.07
C LEU A 79 18.26 -11.66 14.26
N ASN A 80 17.83 -10.91 13.24
CA ASN A 80 18.56 -9.85 12.59
C ASN A 80 18.65 -8.68 13.57
N LEU A 81 19.60 -8.78 14.50
CA LEU A 81 20.02 -7.71 15.42
C LEU A 81 20.46 -6.40 14.71
N PHE A 82 20.41 -6.37 13.38
CA PHE A 82 20.87 -5.28 12.52
C PHE A 82 19.80 -4.72 11.57
N SER A 83 18.56 -5.24 11.55
CA SER A 83 17.48 -4.67 10.72
C SER A 83 16.71 -3.56 11.44
N SER A 84 16.42 -2.46 10.74
CA SER A 84 15.61 -1.37 11.29
C SER A 84 14.12 -1.72 11.28
N LYS A 85 13.34 -1.12 12.21
CA LYS A 85 11.87 -1.23 12.22
C LYS A 85 11.23 -0.80 10.89
N GLU A 86 11.81 0.22 10.25
CA GLU A 86 11.36 0.71 8.94
C GLU A 86 11.51 -0.37 7.85
N GLN A 87 12.63 -1.09 7.84
CA GLN A 87 12.86 -2.18 6.89
C GLN A 87 11.88 -3.33 7.11
N GLU A 88 11.54 -3.64 8.36
CA GLU A 88 10.51 -4.65 8.68
C GLU A 88 9.13 -4.25 8.16
N TYR A 89 8.73 -2.98 8.34
CA TYR A 89 7.47 -2.46 7.83
C TYR A 89 7.41 -2.48 6.30
N GLU A 90 8.51 -2.13 5.64
CA GLU A 90 8.60 -2.20 4.19
C GLU A 90 8.45 -3.65 3.69
N LEU A 91 9.17 -4.59 4.31
CA LEU A 91 9.05 -6.00 3.95
C LEU A 91 7.62 -6.53 4.18
N ARG A 92 6.97 -6.14 5.28
CA ARG A 92 5.58 -6.50 5.57
C ARG A 92 4.61 -5.95 4.52
N SER A 93 4.74 -4.67 4.17
CA SER A 93 3.93 -4.03 3.12
C SER A 93 4.10 -4.74 1.77
N GLN A 94 5.35 -5.08 1.43
CA GLN A 94 5.70 -5.81 0.22
C GLN A 94 5.09 -7.21 0.17
N MET A 95 5.10 -7.95 1.28
CA MET A 95 4.48 -9.28 1.34
C MET A 95 2.95 -9.21 1.28
N MET A 96 2.33 -8.24 1.97
CA MET A 96 0.88 -8.01 1.89
C MET A 96 0.45 -7.67 0.46
N LYS A 97 1.21 -6.82 -0.24
CA LYS A 97 0.98 -6.49 -1.65
C LYS A 97 1.07 -7.71 -2.57
N ARG A 98 1.99 -8.65 -2.30
CA ARG A 98 2.11 -9.92 -3.04
C ARG A 98 0.93 -10.84 -2.77
N LEU A 99 0.49 -10.96 -1.52
CA LEU A 99 -0.72 -11.71 -1.18
C LEU A 99 -1.94 -11.14 -1.93
N ALA A 100 -2.13 -9.82 -1.88
CA ALA A 100 -3.19 -9.15 -2.63
C ALA A 100 -3.08 -9.43 -4.14
N PHE A 101 -1.89 -9.33 -4.74
CA PHE A 101 -1.72 -9.62 -6.16
C PHE A 101 -2.04 -11.07 -6.51
N THR A 102 -1.61 -12.04 -5.69
CA THR A 102 -1.94 -13.46 -5.88
C THR A 102 -3.45 -13.70 -5.90
N ILE A 103 -4.19 -13.14 -4.95
CA ILE A 103 -5.66 -13.24 -4.91
C ILE A 103 -6.29 -12.54 -6.12
N PHE A 104 -5.75 -11.39 -6.55
CA PHE A 104 -6.23 -10.68 -7.73
C PHE A 104 -6.10 -11.51 -9.02
N CYS A 105 -5.05 -12.33 -9.13
CA CYS A 105 -4.78 -13.15 -10.32
C CYS A 105 -5.69 -14.39 -10.43
N SER A 106 -6.16 -14.92 -9.30
CA SER A 106 -6.89 -16.19 -9.22
C SER A 106 -8.31 -16.09 -9.73
N GLU A 107 -9.04 -17.22 -9.79
CA GLU A 107 -10.50 -17.25 -9.99
C GLU A 107 -11.28 -16.73 -8.75
N THR A 108 -12.57 -16.44 -8.94
CA THR A 108 -13.45 -15.96 -7.86
C THR A 108 -13.58 -17.06 -6.81
N ASP A 109 -13.48 -16.70 -5.53
CA ASP A 109 -13.57 -17.62 -4.38
C ASP A 109 -12.51 -18.75 -4.32
N GLN A 110 -11.48 -18.71 -5.17
CA GLN A 110 -10.42 -19.73 -5.20
C GLN A 110 -9.75 -19.91 -3.82
N TYR A 111 -9.58 -18.83 -3.07
CA TYR A 111 -8.95 -18.82 -1.75
C TYR A 111 -9.92 -18.79 -0.57
N GLN A 112 -11.21 -19.11 -0.76
CA GLN A 112 -12.21 -19.09 0.32
C GLN A 112 -11.80 -19.89 1.57
N ARG A 113 -11.09 -21.01 1.39
CA ARG A 113 -10.62 -21.86 2.51
C ARG A 113 -9.47 -21.24 3.30
N ALA A 114 -8.68 -20.37 2.66
CA ALA A 114 -7.57 -19.66 3.28
C ALA A 114 -8.01 -18.32 3.90
N MET A 115 -9.27 -17.91 3.71
CA MET A 115 -9.78 -16.63 4.21
C MET A 115 -9.56 -16.40 5.71
N PRO A 116 -9.74 -17.38 6.62
CA PRO A 116 -9.45 -17.17 8.04
C PRO A 116 -8.00 -16.75 8.27
N GLU A 117 -7.05 -17.39 7.58
CA GLU A 117 -5.62 -17.05 7.69
C GLU A 117 -5.33 -15.68 7.08
N VAL A 118 -5.92 -15.36 5.92
CA VAL A 118 -5.78 -14.02 5.31
C VAL A 118 -6.31 -12.92 6.24
N GLN A 119 -7.45 -13.14 6.91
CA GLN A 119 -8.03 -12.21 7.89
C GLN A 119 -7.11 -12.03 9.10
N GLU A 120 -6.50 -13.10 9.59
CA GLU A 120 -5.49 -13.04 10.66
C GLU A 120 -4.30 -12.16 10.26
N ARG A 121 -3.76 -12.34 9.04
CA ARG A 121 -2.65 -11.50 8.53
C ARG A 121 -3.02 -10.03 8.41
N LEU A 122 -4.24 -9.72 8.00
CA LEU A 122 -4.74 -8.35 7.93
C LEU A 122 -4.86 -7.74 9.32
N ALA A 123 -5.48 -8.47 10.27
CA ALA A 123 -5.63 -8.02 11.65
C ALA A 123 -4.27 -7.81 12.35
N GLU A 124 -3.26 -8.62 12.04
CA GLU A 124 -1.89 -8.43 12.51
C GLU A 124 -1.27 -7.11 12.01
N CYS A 125 -1.47 -6.78 10.73
CA CYS A 125 -0.97 -5.53 10.17
C CYS A 125 -1.67 -4.31 10.78
N LEU A 126 -2.97 -4.39 11.02
CA LEU A 126 -3.78 -3.31 11.60
C LEU A 126 -3.47 -3.03 13.08
N ARG A 127 -2.89 -3.99 13.81
CA ARG A 127 -2.46 -3.78 15.20
C ARG A 127 -1.19 -2.94 15.35
N LEU A 128 -0.49 -2.68 14.25
CA LEU A 128 0.72 -1.86 14.26
C LEU A 128 0.35 -0.38 14.43
N PRO A 129 1.30 0.47 14.91
CA PRO A 129 1.15 1.92 14.77
C PRO A 129 0.82 2.27 13.32
N GLN A 130 0.07 3.36 13.09
CA GLN A 130 -0.39 3.82 11.78
C GLN A 130 0.77 4.11 10.83
N VAL A 131 1.30 3.06 10.21
CA VAL A 131 2.46 3.08 9.31
C VAL A 131 1.93 3.09 7.88
N ALA A 132 2.11 4.21 7.19
CA ALA A 132 1.43 4.51 5.93
C ALA A 132 1.61 3.46 4.83
N ASN A 133 2.83 2.94 4.61
CA ASN A 133 3.08 1.93 3.58
C ASN A 133 2.42 0.58 3.91
N VAL A 134 2.37 0.18 5.18
CA VAL A 134 1.67 -1.04 5.62
C VAL A 134 0.16 -0.85 5.45
N MET A 135 -0.40 0.26 5.94
CA MET A 135 -1.83 0.55 5.81
C MET A 135 -2.27 0.59 4.35
N SER A 136 -1.49 1.25 3.47
CA SER A 136 -1.75 1.26 2.02
C SER A 136 -1.85 -0.15 1.43
N SER A 137 -0.96 -1.06 1.82
CA SER A 137 -0.99 -2.45 1.36
C SER A 137 -2.18 -3.24 1.91
N VAL A 138 -2.63 -2.95 3.14
CA VAL A 138 -3.83 -3.55 3.75
C VAL A 138 -5.09 -3.11 3.00
N PHE A 139 -5.24 -1.81 2.72
CA PHE A 139 -6.38 -1.30 1.93
C PHE A 139 -6.38 -1.84 0.49
N LEU A 140 -5.20 -1.99 -0.12
CA LEU A 140 -5.09 -2.67 -1.41
C LEU A 140 -5.61 -4.12 -1.33
N CYS A 141 -5.23 -4.85 -0.27
CA CYS A 141 -5.70 -6.21 -0.05
C CYS A 141 -7.21 -6.27 0.17
N PHE A 142 -7.78 -5.38 1.00
CA PHE A 142 -9.23 -5.25 1.15
C PHE A 142 -9.94 -5.01 -0.18
N ARG A 143 -9.44 -4.08 -1.00
CA ARG A 143 -10.01 -3.82 -2.32
C ARG A 143 -9.99 -5.07 -3.20
N VAL A 144 -8.89 -5.82 -3.22
CA VAL A 144 -8.80 -7.06 -3.99
C VAL A 144 -9.78 -8.10 -3.48
N LEU A 145 -9.88 -8.29 -2.16
CA LEU A 145 -10.81 -9.23 -1.54
C LEU A 145 -12.26 -8.91 -1.94
N ILE A 146 -12.65 -7.63 -1.92
CA ILE A 146 -13.97 -7.19 -2.38
C ILE A 146 -14.22 -7.53 -3.86
N LEU A 147 -13.19 -7.49 -4.70
CA LEU A 147 -13.29 -7.78 -6.14
C LEU A 147 -13.26 -9.29 -6.48
N ARG A 148 -12.69 -10.13 -5.61
CA ARG A 148 -12.43 -11.56 -5.91
C ARG A 148 -13.20 -12.54 -5.03
N MET A 149 -13.72 -12.10 -3.89
CA MET A 149 -14.46 -12.94 -2.95
C MET A 149 -15.93 -12.58 -2.98
N SER A 150 -16.79 -13.60 -3.03
CA SER A 150 -18.24 -13.43 -2.92
C SER A 150 -18.63 -12.86 -1.54
N PRO A 151 -19.73 -12.09 -1.45
CA PRO A 151 -20.09 -11.34 -0.24
C PRO A 151 -20.14 -12.17 1.04
N GLN A 152 -20.60 -13.42 0.98
CA GLN A 152 -20.69 -14.31 2.14
C GLN A 152 -19.33 -14.57 2.82
N HIS A 153 -18.23 -14.52 2.06
CA HIS A 153 -16.88 -14.73 2.60
C HIS A 153 -16.28 -13.46 3.21
N LEU A 154 -16.91 -12.31 3.00
CA LEU A 154 -16.45 -10.99 3.49
C LEU A 154 -17.25 -10.47 4.68
N THR A 155 -18.36 -11.13 5.04
CA THR A 155 -19.28 -10.71 6.11
C THR A 155 -18.57 -10.30 7.40
N SER A 156 -17.59 -11.10 7.87
CA SER A 156 -16.85 -10.81 9.10
C SER A 156 -15.81 -9.69 8.96
N LEU A 157 -15.41 -9.34 7.74
CA LEU A 157 -14.35 -8.37 7.46
C LEU A 157 -14.90 -6.94 7.32
N TRP A 158 -16.17 -6.80 6.95
CA TRP A 158 -16.80 -5.49 6.72
C TRP A 158 -16.70 -4.51 7.89
N PRO A 159 -16.96 -4.90 9.16
CA PRO A 159 -16.81 -3.98 10.29
C PRO A 159 -15.41 -3.40 10.39
N THR A 160 -14.38 -4.24 10.16
CA THR A 160 -12.98 -3.81 10.14
C THR A 160 -12.72 -2.86 8.98
N ILE A 161 -13.11 -3.22 7.75
CA ILE A 161 -12.92 -2.35 6.56
C ILE A 161 -13.51 -0.96 6.80
N ILE A 162 -14.75 -0.90 7.29
CA ILE A 162 -15.44 0.37 7.53
C ILE A 162 -14.71 1.17 8.62
N THR A 163 -14.35 0.52 9.73
CA THR A 163 -13.64 1.18 10.84
C THR A 163 -12.34 1.82 10.37
N GLU A 164 -11.53 1.07 9.64
CA GLU A 164 -10.24 1.57 9.13
C GLU A 164 -10.43 2.67 8.08
N MET A 165 -11.42 2.54 7.18
CA MET A 165 -11.72 3.61 6.22
C MET A 165 -12.15 4.91 6.92
N VAL A 166 -13.00 4.81 7.94
CA VAL A 166 -13.43 5.98 8.73
C VAL A 166 -12.24 6.61 9.44
N GLN A 167 -11.37 5.81 10.07
CA GLN A 167 -10.17 6.32 10.72
C GLN A 167 -9.25 7.09 9.75
N VAL A 168 -8.99 6.55 8.57
CA VAL A 168 -8.17 7.24 7.55
C VAL A 168 -8.84 8.52 7.07
N LEU A 169 -10.15 8.51 6.85
CA LEU A 169 -10.87 9.72 6.43
C LEU A 169 -10.85 10.81 7.51
N LEU A 170 -11.03 10.44 8.77
CA LEU A 170 -10.92 11.37 9.90
C LEU A 170 -9.49 11.92 10.05
N GLN A 171 -8.47 11.08 9.84
CA GLN A 171 -7.08 11.53 9.86
C GLN A 171 -6.81 12.55 8.74
N ILE A 172 -7.30 12.28 7.51
CA ILE A 172 -7.18 13.20 6.38
C ILE A 172 -7.93 14.52 6.69
N GLU A 173 -9.13 14.45 7.25
CA GLU A 173 -9.90 15.63 7.65
C GLU A 173 -9.13 16.47 8.69
N GLN A 174 -8.57 15.81 9.71
CA GLN A 174 -7.79 16.48 10.74
C GLN A 174 -6.55 17.17 10.15
N GLU A 175 -5.78 16.48 9.29
CA GLU A 175 -4.58 17.05 8.63
C GLU A 175 -4.94 18.31 7.82
N LEU A 176 -6.00 18.23 6.99
CA LEU A 176 -6.48 19.37 6.20
C LEU A 176 -6.97 20.54 7.08
N SER A 177 -7.61 20.24 8.23
CA SER A 177 -8.05 21.26 9.18
C SER A 177 -6.88 21.98 9.85
N THR A 178 -5.83 21.24 10.23
CA THR A 178 -4.63 21.80 10.87
C THR A 178 -3.84 22.68 9.91
N GLU A 179 -3.67 22.28 8.64
CA GLU A 179 -3.02 23.11 7.61
C GLU A 179 -3.77 24.44 7.41
N THR A 180 -5.10 24.38 7.43
CA THR A 180 -5.96 25.57 7.29
C THR A 180 -5.75 26.55 8.45
N ASP A 181 -5.67 26.05 9.68
CA ASP A 181 -5.50 26.91 10.86
C ASP A 181 -4.05 27.43 10.99
N GLU A 182 -3.04 26.64 10.67
CA GLU A 182 -1.65 27.11 10.57
C GLU A 182 -1.53 28.25 9.54
N PHE A 183 -2.14 28.08 8.36
CA PHE A 183 -2.16 29.09 7.33
C PHE A 183 -2.86 30.39 7.77
N LYS A 184 -4.02 30.30 8.43
CA LYS A 184 -4.70 31.46 9.02
C LYS A 184 -3.83 32.16 10.06
N THR A 185 -3.18 31.39 10.95
CA THR A 185 -2.31 31.91 12.01
C THR A 185 -1.09 32.63 11.41
N GLN A 186 -0.54 32.10 10.31
CA GLN A 186 0.56 32.72 9.58
C GLN A 186 0.14 34.02 8.90
N ILE A 187 -1.04 34.07 8.26
CA ILE A 187 -1.59 35.32 7.71
C ILE A 187 -1.79 36.37 8.80
N GLN A 188 -2.36 35.99 9.95
CA GLN A 188 -2.55 36.90 11.08
C GLN A 188 -1.23 37.46 11.60
N ARG A 189 -0.17 36.63 11.69
CA ARG A 189 1.17 37.09 12.07
C ARG A 189 1.77 38.06 11.06
N ILE A 190 1.63 37.79 9.76
CA ILE A 190 2.10 38.69 8.69
C ILE A 190 1.36 40.04 8.77
N ALA A 191 0.02 40.01 8.91
CA ALA A 191 -0.78 41.23 9.05
C ALA A 191 -0.42 42.05 10.31
N ALA A 192 -0.09 41.37 11.42
CA ALA A 192 0.36 42.02 12.65
C ALA A 192 1.75 42.67 12.51
N LEU A 193 2.65 42.06 11.72
CA LEU A 193 3.96 42.64 11.41
C LEU A 193 3.84 43.90 10.53
N ASP A 194 2.94 43.90 9.54
CA ASP A 194 2.67 45.04 8.67
C ASP A 194 2.10 46.24 9.47
N SER A 195 1.27 45.95 10.48
CA SER A 195 0.71 46.94 11.40
C SER A 195 1.77 47.56 12.35
N SER A 196 2.90 46.89 12.54
CA SER A 196 3.97 47.33 13.44
C SER A 196 4.78 48.50 12.86
N TRP A 197 4.93 48.56 11.52
CA TRP A 197 5.54 49.71 10.83
C TRP A 197 4.67 50.97 10.92
N ALA A 198 3.35 50.82 10.88
CA ALA A 198 2.42 51.95 11.02
C ALA A 198 2.45 52.59 12.43
N HIS A 199 2.85 51.84 13.46
CA HIS A 199 2.92 52.34 14.84
C HIS A 199 4.30 52.94 15.21
N LEU A 200 5.36 52.67 14.45
CA LEU A 200 6.69 53.25 14.67
C LEU A 200 6.92 54.58 13.91
N GLY A 201 5.99 54.97 13.04
CA GLY A 201 6.03 56.22 12.28
C GLY A 201 5.35 57.40 12.98
N ASN A 202 5.78 57.76 14.19
CA ASN A 202 5.43 59.07 14.73
C ASN A 202 6.32 60.14 14.10
N GLY A 203 5.86 60.70 12.99
CA GLY A 203 6.50 61.85 12.37
C GLY A 203 5.98 62.10 10.98
N LEU A 204 4.94 62.92 10.85
CA LEU A 204 4.89 64.07 9.94
C LEU A 204 3.56 64.83 10.15
N ASN A 205 3.72 66.11 10.50
CA ASN A 205 2.68 67.08 10.83
C ASN A 205 1.78 67.45 9.62
N ALA A 206 0.48 67.54 9.86
CA ALA A 206 -0.46 68.48 9.22
C ALA A 206 -1.73 68.48 10.10
N HIS A 207 -2.27 69.56 10.65
CA HIS A 207 -2.36 70.93 10.20
C HIS A 207 -2.78 71.76 11.43
N ASN A 208 -2.06 72.83 11.78
CA ASN A 208 -2.66 73.91 12.56
C ASN A 208 -2.10 75.24 12.04
N ASN A 209 -3.02 76.03 11.49
CA ASN A 209 -2.82 77.36 10.96
C ASN A 209 -2.53 78.35 12.12
N PRO A 210 -1.76 79.43 11.88
CA PRO A 210 -2.36 80.73 12.18
C PRO A 210 -2.09 81.80 11.11
N ALA A 211 -3.09 82.67 10.99
CA ALA A 211 -3.17 83.94 10.28
C ALA A 211 -1.84 84.65 10.03
N TRP A 212 -1.58 85.12 8.80
CA TRP A 212 -1.71 86.51 8.29
C TRP A 212 -1.96 86.47 6.78
#